data_AF-A0A9N9W6U2-F1
#
_entry.id   AF-A0A9N9W6U2-F1
#
_cell.length_a   1.000
_cell.length_b   1.000
_cell.length_c   1.000
_cell.angle_alpha   90.00
_cell.angle_beta   90.00
_cell.angle_gamma   90.00
#
_symmetry.space_group_name_H-M   'P 1'
#
loop_
_entity.id
_entity.type
_entity.pdbx_description
1 polymer ?
#
loop_
_entity_poly.entity_id
_entity_poly.type
_entity_poly.pdbx_seq_one_letter_code
_entity_poly.pdbx_strand_id
1 'polypeptide(L)'
;MSLEKSSYAEVNTTREEGYDISFRFKTTLGSGLLAMGRGLTYFFLELSNGRLNLHSSLLNKWEGVFIGSNLNDSNWQKVFVTINSSHLVLAANEEQTIYPISQNEAYNSSVTSFPSTRLGAPGSSYATLTHGPNFFVGCVQDVVVNGQWVLPDDDANDTSSEADTEPSVEGGAEAGEGGEGAEVGGGGGGAQALHGVTARCPRRAQCAPNPCRSGGACEDRWSSFLCACPRPYLGATCQYNYTAATFGHEAAAPRSVVAVAVAAAARRAVHAALDISMFVRTRKPTGQIFYLGSLPREGAEETQVSASLFGGELLVHLRFNQTSENYTVGGTRLDNGYLHLIQVVRNATLVQVKLNGTEYFRKSISAAKQLDAEVTMPYE
;
A
#
# COMPACT_ATOMS: atom_id res chain seq x y z
N MET A 1 -15.84 -5.69 15.58
CA MET A 1 -15.20 -6.83 14.90
C MET A 1 -13.87 -6.43 14.27
N SER A 2 -12.89 -7.35 14.20
CA SER A 2 -11.62 -7.16 13.50
C SER A 2 -11.58 -7.97 12.21
N LEU A 3 -11.02 -7.39 11.15
CA LEU A 3 -10.86 -7.99 9.84
C LEU A 3 -9.38 -8.02 9.45
N GLU A 4 -8.98 -9.13 8.83
CA GLU A 4 -7.68 -9.32 8.21
C GLU A 4 -7.82 -9.62 6.71
N LYS A 5 -6.70 -9.88 6.04
CA LYS A 5 -6.59 -9.92 4.57
C LYS A 5 -7.66 -10.75 3.85
N SER A 6 -8.06 -11.89 4.40
CA SER A 6 -9.07 -12.77 3.81
C SER A 6 -10.41 -12.74 4.55
N SER A 7 -10.52 -11.92 5.60
CA SER A 7 -11.72 -11.86 6.43
C SER A 7 -12.82 -11.06 5.74
N TYR A 8 -14.05 -11.55 5.82
CA TYR A 8 -15.21 -10.81 5.33
C TYR A 8 -16.47 -11.12 6.12
N ALA A 9 -17.39 -10.15 6.10
CA ALA A 9 -18.77 -10.31 6.51
C ALA A 9 -19.67 -10.19 5.28
N GLU A 10 -20.56 -11.14 5.06
CA GLU A 10 -21.54 -11.12 3.98
C GLU A 10 -22.95 -11.02 4.56
N VAL A 11 -23.75 -10.12 4.00
CA VAL A 11 -25.12 -9.84 4.42
C VAL A 11 -26.01 -9.94 3.20
N ASN A 12 -27.00 -10.83 3.25
CA ASN A 12 -27.99 -10.95 2.20
C ASN A 12 -29.31 -10.32 2.64
N THR A 13 -29.87 -9.45 1.81
CA THR A 13 -31.11 -8.71 2.09
C THR A 13 -32.11 -8.86 0.94
N THR A 14 -33.40 -8.77 1.26
CA THR A 14 -34.49 -8.91 0.27
C THR A 14 -35.11 -7.57 -0.13
N ARG A 15 -34.40 -6.46 0.09
CA ARG A 15 -34.91 -5.11 -0.22
C ARG A 15 -35.04 -4.91 -1.72
N GLU A 16 -36.21 -4.49 -2.19
CA GLU A 16 -36.49 -4.34 -3.62
C GLU A 16 -36.00 -3.00 -4.20
N GLU A 17 -36.09 -1.91 -3.43
CA GLU A 17 -35.66 -0.57 -3.86
C GLU A 17 -34.80 0.13 -2.79
N GLY A 18 -33.76 0.82 -3.29
CA GLY A 18 -32.84 1.59 -2.47
C GLY A 18 -31.92 0.73 -1.62
N TYR A 19 -31.00 1.40 -0.96
CA TYR A 19 -29.96 0.78 -0.16
C TYR A 19 -29.39 1.76 0.86
N ASP A 20 -29.08 1.26 2.04
CA ASP A 20 -28.26 1.98 3.00
C ASP A 20 -27.26 1.04 3.68
N ILE A 21 -26.08 1.58 3.96
CA ILE A 21 -25.08 0.95 4.81
C ILE A 21 -24.45 2.02 5.70
N SER A 22 -24.32 1.70 6.98
CA SER A 22 -23.61 2.52 7.97
C SER A 22 -22.64 1.65 8.74
N PHE A 23 -21.44 2.17 9.01
CA PHE A 23 -20.47 1.54 9.90
C PHE A 23 -19.43 2.55 10.37
N ARG A 24 -18.69 2.18 11.42
CA ARG A 24 -17.45 2.83 11.81
C ARG A 24 -16.27 1.93 11.48
N PHE A 25 -15.17 2.50 11.00
CA PHE A 25 -13.92 1.75 10.81
C PHE A 25 -12.73 2.43 11.47
N LYS A 26 -11.69 1.66 11.74
CA LYS A 26 -10.41 2.14 12.28
C LYS A 26 -9.27 1.36 11.61
N THR A 27 -8.32 2.06 11.01
CA THR A 27 -7.12 1.48 10.38
C THR A 27 -5.97 2.49 10.37
N THR A 28 -4.74 2.02 10.12
CA THR A 28 -3.60 2.88 9.73
C THR A 28 -3.26 2.76 8.24
N LEU A 29 -3.84 1.78 7.55
CA LEU A 29 -3.59 1.56 6.13
C LEU A 29 -4.31 2.62 5.30
N GLY A 30 -3.59 3.25 4.37
CA GLY A 30 -4.15 4.29 3.51
C GLY A 30 -5.07 3.77 2.40
N SER A 31 -5.05 2.47 2.11
CA SER A 31 -5.86 1.88 1.03
C SER A 31 -6.39 0.49 1.38
N GLY A 32 -7.59 0.16 0.91
CA GLY A 32 -8.22 -1.16 1.08
C GLY A 32 -9.72 -1.17 0.76
N LEU A 33 -10.28 -2.34 0.47
CA LEU A 33 -11.71 -2.51 0.17
C LEU A 33 -12.54 -2.56 1.47
N LEU A 34 -13.40 -1.58 1.71
CA LEU A 34 -14.23 -1.54 2.92
C LEU A 34 -15.52 -2.35 2.73
N ALA A 35 -16.27 -2.09 1.67
CA ALA A 35 -17.53 -2.76 1.38
C ALA A 35 -17.81 -2.85 -0.12
N MET A 36 -18.66 -3.79 -0.51
CA MET A 36 -19.19 -3.90 -1.87
C MET A 36 -20.63 -4.39 -1.84
N GLY A 37 -21.47 -3.79 -2.67
CA GLY A 37 -22.84 -4.24 -2.92
C GLY A 37 -22.95 -4.86 -4.30
N ARG A 38 -23.68 -5.98 -4.39
CA ARG A 38 -23.86 -6.76 -5.61
C ARG A 38 -25.33 -7.07 -5.86
N GLY A 39 -25.75 -6.88 -7.10
CA GLY A 39 -27.06 -7.24 -7.65
C GLY A 39 -27.01 -7.18 -9.17
N LEU A 40 -28.06 -6.62 -9.77
CA LEU A 40 -28.05 -6.22 -11.19
C LEU A 40 -27.13 -5.01 -11.44
N THR A 41 -26.96 -4.18 -10.42
CA THR A 41 -25.97 -3.11 -10.34
C THR A 41 -24.96 -3.42 -9.25
N TYR A 42 -23.89 -2.63 -9.16
CA TYR A 42 -22.87 -2.83 -8.13
C TYR A 42 -22.32 -1.51 -7.59
N PHE A 43 -21.73 -1.58 -6.39
CA PHE A 43 -20.82 -0.55 -5.90
C PHE A 43 -19.62 -1.17 -5.19
N PHE A 44 -18.51 -0.45 -5.19
CA PHE A 44 -17.32 -0.70 -4.39
C PHE A 44 -17.04 0.55 -3.56
N LEU A 45 -16.90 0.36 -2.25
CA LEU A 45 -16.48 1.38 -1.31
C LEU A 45 -15.08 1.01 -0.82
N GLU A 46 -14.12 1.84 -1.16
CA GLU A 46 -12.71 1.62 -0.82
C GLU A 46 -12.14 2.83 -0.08
N LEU A 47 -11.10 2.58 0.69
CA LEU A 47 -10.19 3.61 1.16
C LEU A 47 -9.08 3.75 0.10
N SER A 48 -8.76 4.97 -0.29
CA SER A 48 -7.75 5.29 -1.29
C SER A 48 -6.95 6.52 -0.85
N ASN A 49 -5.69 6.28 -0.46
CA ASN A 49 -4.78 7.29 0.09
C ASN A 49 -5.41 8.09 1.25
N GLY A 50 -6.09 7.41 2.17
CA GLY A 50 -6.73 8.02 3.34
C GLY A 50 -8.03 8.77 3.06
N ARG A 51 -8.62 8.63 1.86
CA ARG A 51 -9.95 9.16 1.50
C ARG A 51 -10.89 8.03 1.16
N LEU A 52 -12.20 8.18 1.39
CA LEU A 52 -13.16 7.23 0.85
C LEU A 52 -13.31 7.46 -0.65
N ASN A 53 -13.43 6.37 -1.39
CA ASN A 53 -13.83 6.36 -2.79
C ASN A 53 -15.00 5.39 -2.97
N LEU A 54 -16.07 5.85 -3.59
CA LEU A 54 -17.19 5.00 -4.00
C LEU A 54 -17.25 4.93 -5.52
N HIS A 55 -17.09 3.73 -6.05
CA HIS A 55 -17.29 3.43 -7.46
C HIS A 55 -18.60 2.66 -7.62
N SER A 56 -19.44 3.01 -8.59
CA SER A 56 -20.72 2.33 -8.81
C SER A 56 -21.15 2.37 -10.27
N SER A 57 -21.79 1.31 -10.74
CA SER A 57 -22.42 1.26 -12.08
C SER A 57 -23.60 2.24 -12.22
N LEU A 58 -24.10 2.79 -11.12
CA LEU A 58 -25.16 3.80 -11.09
C LEU A 58 -24.64 5.23 -11.39
N LEU A 59 -23.32 5.41 -11.38
CA LEU A 59 -22.67 6.70 -11.56
C LEU A 59 -21.94 6.74 -12.91
N ASN A 60 -22.15 7.79 -13.68
CA ASN A 60 -21.34 8.11 -14.86
C ASN A 60 -19.98 8.73 -14.47
N LYS A 61 -19.26 8.09 -13.54
CA LYS A 61 -17.94 8.52 -13.04
C LYS A 61 -16.97 7.36 -12.92
N TRP A 62 -16.14 7.19 -13.95
CA TRP A 62 -15.18 6.08 -14.05
C TRP A 62 -14.20 6.00 -12.87
N GLU A 63 -13.73 7.15 -12.35
CA GLU A 63 -12.81 7.18 -11.21
C GLU A 63 -13.51 7.02 -9.84
N GLY A 64 -14.84 6.99 -9.81
CA GLY A 64 -15.64 7.02 -8.59
C GLY A 64 -15.83 8.43 -8.01
N VAL A 65 -16.28 8.49 -6.76
CA VAL A 65 -16.51 9.73 -6.01
C VAL A 65 -15.77 9.69 -4.68
N PHE A 66 -15.05 10.77 -4.37
CA PHE A 66 -14.18 10.85 -3.20
C PHE A 66 -14.74 11.77 -2.13
N ILE A 67 -14.51 11.42 -0.86
CA ILE A 67 -14.80 12.27 0.29
C ILE A 67 -13.79 12.07 1.43
N GLY A 68 -13.63 13.09 2.27
CA GLY A 68 -12.78 13.04 3.45
C GLY A 68 -11.29 13.06 3.15
N SER A 69 -10.50 13.08 4.22
CA SER A 69 -9.04 13.02 4.18
C SER A 69 -8.47 12.47 5.48
N ASN A 70 -7.29 11.84 5.41
CA ASN A 70 -6.59 11.26 6.56
C ASN A 70 -7.46 10.32 7.41
N LEU A 71 -8.35 9.56 6.79
CA LEU A 71 -9.26 8.62 7.47
C LEU A 71 -8.55 7.33 7.96
N ASN A 72 -7.22 7.25 7.82
CA ASN A 72 -6.36 6.17 8.31
C ASN A 72 -5.49 6.61 9.50
N ASP A 73 -6.02 7.48 10.35
CA ASP A 73 -5.34 8.09 11.49
C ASP A 73 -5.37 7.22 12.78
N SER A 74 -5.79 5.96 12.69
CA SER A 74 -6.03 5.08 13.84
C SER A 74 -7.16 5.52 14.78
N ASN A 75 -8.00 6.48 14.41
CA ASN A 75 -9.24 6.79 15.13
C ASN A 75 -10.46 6.15 14.44
N TRP A 76 -11.58 6.12 15.15
CA TRP A 76 -12.84 5.64 14.60
C TRP A 76 -13.41 6.67 13.62
N GLN A 77 -13.59 6.24 12.37
CA GLN A 77 -14.15 7.02 11.28
C GLN A 77 -15.55 6.52 10.98
N LYS A 78 -16.54 7.42 10.91
CA LYS A 78 -17.93 7.09 10.57
C LYS A 78 -18.11 7.10 9.06
N VAL A 79 -18.81 6.10 8.54
CA VAL A 79 -19.14 5.98 7.12
C VAL A 79 -20.62 5.72 6.97
N PHE A 80 -21.22 6.42 6.02
CA PHE A 80 -22.60 6.24 5.66
C PHE A 80 -22.77 6.35 4.15
N VAL A 81 -23.47 5.37 3.57
CA VAL A 81 -23.84 5.36 2.16
C VAL A 81 -25.33 5.14 2.07
N THR A 82 -26.02 5.98 1.30
CA THR A 82 -27.44 5.80 0.97
C THR A 82 -27.62 5.93 -0.54
N ILE A 83 -28.40 5.03 -1.12
CA ILE A 83 -28.73 5.02 -2.53
C ILE A 83 -30.24 4.91 -2.63
N ASN A 84 -30.89 5.89 -3.25
CA ASN A 84 -32.31 5.81 -3.60
C ASN A 84 -32.47 5.83 -5.12
N SER A 85 -33.69 6.01 -5.63
CA SER A 85 -33.96 6.05 -7.08
C SER A 85 -33.39 7.27 -7.83
N SER A 86 -32.99 8.33 -7.13
CA SER A 86 -32.58 9.61 -7.73
C SER A 86 -31.12 10.00 -7.48
N HIS A 87 -30.60 9.67 -6.30
CA HIS A 87 -29.27 10.10 -5.89
C HIS A 87 -28.60 9.11 -4.93
N LEU A 88 -27.28 9.20 -4.92
CA LEU A 88 -26.38 8.54 -3.98
C LEU A 88 -25.82 9.58 -3.01
N VAL A 89 -25.83 9.25 -1.72
CA VAL A 89 -25.17 10.02 -0.66
C VAL A 89 -23.99 9.21 -0.15
N LEU A 90 -22.81 9.83 -0.14
CA LEU A 90 -21.61 9.29 0.50
C LEU A 90 -21.17 10.28 1.58
N ALA A 91 -21.05 9.79 2.82
CA ALA A 91 -20.62 10.57 3.96
C ALA A 91 -19.45 9.93 4.70
N ALA A 92 -18.53 10.78 5.16
CA ALA A 92 -17.41 10.45 6.02
C ALA A 92 -17.39 11.42 7.21
N ASN A 93 -17.60 10.91 8.41
CA ASN A 93 -17.75 11.71 9.63
C ASN A 93 -18.85 12.78 9.50
N GLU A 94 -18.48 14.06 9.49
CA GLU A 94 -19.37 15.21 9.38
C GLU A 94 -19.50 15.72 7.93
N GLU A 95 -18.67 15.20 7.01
CA GLU A 95 -18.68 15.56 5.60
C GLU A 95 -19.64 14.66 4.82
N GLN A 96 -20.43 15.23 3.91
CA GLN A 96 -21.30 14.48 3.01
C GLN A 96 -21.30 15.06 1.60
N THR A 97 -21.46 14.19 0.61
CA THR A 97 -21.59 14.54 -0.81
C THR A 97 -22.77 13.79 -1.42
N ILE A 98 -23.45 14.44 -2.37
CA ILE A 98 -24.63 13.90 -3.04
C ILE A 98 -24.35 13.87 -4.54
N TYR A 99 -24.61 12.74 -5.18
CA TYR A 99 -24.42 12.54 -6.61
C TYR A 99 -25.71 12.03 -7.25
N PRO A 100 -26.16 12.66 -8.36
CA PRO A 100 -27.32 12.18 -9.09
C PRO A 100 -27.02 10.82 -9.74
N ILE A 101 -28.02 9.93 -9.74
CA ILE A 101 -27.96 8.66 -10.46
C ILE A 101 -28.37 8.93 -11.89
N SER A 102 -27.47 8.65 -12.81
CA SER A 102 -27.77 8.74 -14.25
C SER A 102 -28.53 7.48 -14.67
N GLN A 103 -29.79 7.64 -15.07
CA GLN A 103 -30.50 6.58 -15.78
C GLN A 103 -29.78 6.35 -17.11
N ASN A 104 -29.11 5.21 -17.23
CA ASN A 104 -28.42 4.86 -18.45
C ASN A 104 -29.46 4.33 -19.44
N GLU A 105 -29.69 5.03 -20.56
CA GLU A 105 -30.72 4.70 -21.56
C GLU A 105 -30.57 3.28 -22.15
N ALA A 106 -29.40 2.66 -21.99
CA ALA A 106 -29.12 1.29 -22.45
C ALA A 106 -29.65 0.18 -21.51
N TYR A 107 -29.95 0.47 -20.24
CA TYR A 107 -30.51 -0.48 -19.29
C TYR A 107 -31.76 0.12 -18.64
N ASN A 108 -32.93 -0.44 -18.97
CA ASN A 108 -34.27 0.03 -18.58
C ASN A 108 -34.58 -0.01 -17.07
N SER A 109 -33.57 -0.05 -16.20
CA SER A 109 -33.74 -0.12 -14.75
C SER A 109 -32.50 0.41 -14.04
N SER A 110 -32.62 1.57 -13.38
CA SER A 110 -31.69 2.00 -12.33
C SER A 110 -31.99 1.21 -11.06
N VAL A 111 -31.65 -0.09 -11.05
CA VAL A 111 -31.84 -0.94 -9.88
C VAL A 111 -30.90 -0.47 -8.78
N THR A 112 -31.47 0.02 -7.69
CA THR A 112 -30.74 0.65 -6.58
C THR A 112 -30.65 -0.25 -5.35
N SER A 113 -31.14 -1.49 -5.46
CA SER A 113 -31.03 -2.53 -4.46
C SER A 113 -29.83 -3.44 -4.72
N PHE A 114 -29.18 -3.86 -3.62
CA PHE A 114 -28.03 -4.76 -3.65
C PHE A 114 -28.34 -5.96 -2.74
N PRO A 115 -28.81 -7.09 -3.31
CA PRO A 115 -29.20 -8.26 -2.54
C PRO A 115 -28.09 -8.86 -1.68
N SER A 116 -26.82 -8.70 -2.07
CA SER A 116 -25.66 -9.16 -1.31
C SER A 116 -24.72 -7.99 -1.04
N THR A 117 -24.34 -7.82 0.22
CA THR A 117 -23.34 -6.85 0.67
C THR A 117 -22.19 -7.60 1.33
N ARG A 118 -20.95 -7.30 0.94
CA ARG A 118 -19.75 -7.81 1.62
C ARG A 118 -18.94 -6.67 2.22
N LEU A 119 -18.40 -6.90 3.42
CA LEU A 119 -17.43 -6.02 4.07
C LEU A 119 -16.09 -6.75 4.20
N GLY A 120 -14.98 -6.03 4.03
CA GLY A 120 -13.63 -6.56 4.29
C GLY A 120 -12.90 -7.10 3.07
N ALA A 121 -13.38 -8.19 2.47
CA ALA A 121 -12.73 -8.82 1.33
C ALA A 121 -13.78 -9.38 0.35
N PRO A 122 -13.46 -9.51 -0.95
CA PRO A 122 -14.40 -10.01 -1.93
C PRO A 122 -14.59 -11.52 -1.83
N GLY A 123 -13.63 -12.28 -1.27
CA GLY A 123 -13.64 -13.76 -1.21
C GLY A 123 -12.87 -14.41 -2.37
N SER A 124 -12.81 -15.75 -2.39
CA SER A 124 -11.98 -16.54 -3.33
C SER A 124 -12.45 -16.58 -4.79
N SER A 125 -13.68 -16.15 -5.06
CA SER A 125 -14.37 -16.34 -6.35
C SER A 125 -14.54 -15.06 -7.18
N TYR A 126 -13.90 -13.95 -6.82
CA TYR A 126 -14.19 -12.64 -7.42
C TYR A 126 -12.93 -11.84 -7.78
N ALA A 127 -12.91 -11.28 -8.99
CA ALA A 127 -11.92 -10.29 -9.42
C ALA A 127 -12.51 -8.87 -9.28
N THR A 128 -11.87 -8.00 -8.50
CA THR A 128 -12.28 -6.62 -8.29
C THR A 128 -11.37 -5.64 -9.04
N LEU A 129 -11.93 -4.53 -9.52
CA LEU A 129 -11.20 -3.44 -10.19
C LEU A 129 -10.62 -2.44 -9.17
N THR A 130 -9.90 -2.90 -8.15
CA THR A 130 -9.43 -2.03 -7.05
C THR A 130 -8.15 -1.28 -7.43
N HIS A 131 -8.09 0.01 -7.12
CA HIS A 131 -6.88 0.85 -7.29
C HIS A 131 -5.85 0.61 -6.16
N GLY A 132 -5.94 -0.53 -5.48
CA GLY A 132 -5.21 -0.88 -4.27
C GLY A 132 -5.50 -2.32 -3.83
N PRO A 133 -5.13 -2.70 -2.59
CA PRO A 133 -5.40 -4.02 -2.06
C PRO A 133 -6.92 -4.28 -2.05
N ASN A 134 -7.32 -5.46 -2.51
CA ASN A 134 -8.70 -5.90 -2.56
C ASN A 134 -9.20 -6.43 -1.21
N PHE A 135 -8.68 -5.92 -0.11
CA PHE A 135 -9.08 -6.30 1.24
C PHE A 135 -8.88 -5.14 2.20
N PHE A 136 -9.56 -5.19 3.33
CA PHE A 136 -9.37 -4.30 4.46
C PHE A 136 -8.72 -5.02 5.63
N VAL A 137 -7.77 -4.34 6.28
CA VAL A 137 -7.22 -4.75 7.55
C VAL A 137 -7.46 -3.63 8.54
N GLY A 138 -8.17 -3.95 9.62
CA GLY A 138 -8.64 -2.94 10.55
C GLY A 138 -9.77 -3.46 11.41
N CYS A 139 -10.42 -2.53 12.08
CA CYS A 139 -11.63 -2.82 12.84
C CYS A 139 -12.82 -2.14 12.23
N VAL A 140 -13.97 -2.79 12.38
CA VAL A 140 -15.28 -2.28 11.99
C VAL A 140 -16.25 -2.46 13.15
N GLN A 141 -17.10 -1.47 13.39
CA GLN A 141 -18.12 -1.47 14.43
C GLN A 141 -19.40 -0.82 13.92
N ASP A 142 -20.53 -1.08 14.59
CA ASP A 142 -21.86 -0.54 14.28
C ASP A 142 -22.28 -0.74 12.83
N VAL A 143 -22.04 -1.94 12.31
CA VAL A 143 -22.41 -2.26 10.93
C VAL A 143 -23.90 -2.47 10.86
N VAL A 144 -24.55 -1.67 10.02
CA VAL A 144 -25.96 -1.77 9.69
C VAL A 144 -26.09 -1.75 8.17
N VAL A 145 -26.75 -2.75 7.59
CA VAL A 145 -27.03 -2.85 6.16
C VAL A 145 -28.54 -2.96 5.99
N ASN A 146 -29.17 -2.01 5.30
CA ASN A 146 -30.63 -1.95 5.11
C ASN A 146 -31.41 -2.09 6.42
N GLY A 147 -30.94 -1.43 7.48
CA GLY A 147 -31.53 -1.53 8.82
C GLY A 147 -31.21 -2.82 9.60
N GLN A 148 -30.51 -3.78 9.02
CA GLN A 148 -30.11 -5.02 9.68
C GLN A 148 -28.72 -4.89 10.31
N TRP A 149 -28.63 -5.16 11.62
CA TRP A 149 -27.35 -5.18 12.34
C TRP A 149 -26.51 -6.39 11.97
N VAL A 150 -25.20 -6.17 11.80
CA VAL A 150 -24.21 -7.24 11.61
C VAL A 150 -23.36 -7.35 12.85
N LEU A 151 -23.61 -8.38 13.64
CA LEU A 151 -22.92 -8.63 14.90
C LEU A 151 -21.97 -9.83 14.75
N PRO A 152 -20.72 -9.73 15.20
CA PRO A 152 -19.86 -10.90 15.34
C PRO A 152 -20.38 -11.81 16.46
N ASP A 153 -20.25 -13.12 16.30
CA ASP A 153 -20.59 -14.05 17.38
C ASP A 153 -19.66 -13.81 18.58
N ASP A 154 -20.23 -13.52 19.75
CA ASP A 154 -19.49 -13.35 21.00
C ASP A 154 -19.15 -14.75 21.57
N ASP A 155 -18.03 -15.28 21.07
CA ASP A 155 -17.18 -16.37 21.59
C ASP A 155 -17.79 -17.78 21.85
N ALA A 156 -16.93 -18.75 21.53
CA ALA A 156 -17.05 -20.13 21.91
C ALA A 156 -17.19 -20.31 23.44
N ASN A 157 -17.94 -21.34 23.77
CA ASN A 157 -17.97 -22.04 25.04
C ASN A 157 -16.58 -22.16 25.72
N ASP A 158 -16.23 -21.22 26.61
CA ASP A 158 -15.21 -21.40 27.64
C ASP A 158 -15.82 -22.26 28.77
N THR A 159 -16.00 -23.56 28.50
CA THR A 159 -16.13 -24.59 29.54
C THR A 159 -15.07 -25.65 29.34
N SER A 160 -13.87 -25.38 29.85
CA SER A 160 -13.02 -26.42 30.41
C SER A 160 -12.68 -26.02 31.84
N SER A 161 -13.55 -26.48 32.74
CA SER A 161 -13.26 -26.65 34.15
C SER A 161 -11.98 -27.47 34.33
N GLU A 162 -10.91 -26.87 34.82
CA GLU A 162 -9.93 -27.60 35.63
C GLU A 162 -10.36 -27.46 37.09
N ALA A 163 -10.63 -28.61 37.68
CA ALA A 163 -11.11 -28.80 39.02
C ALA A 163 -9.99 -28.52 40.02
N ASP A 164 -10.30 -27.73 41.05
CA ASP A 164 -9.62 -27.77 42.33
C ASP A 164 -10.64 -27.67 43.47
N THR A 165 -10.26 -28.27 44.59
CA THR A 165 -11.11 -29.07 45.48
C THR A 165 -11.33 -28.38 46.84
N GLU A 166 -12.59 -28.40 47.34
CA GLU A 166 -13.06 -28.30 48.76
C GLU A 166 -12.92 -26.98 49.59
N PRO A 167 -13.66 -26.80 50.72
CA PRO A 167 -15.03 -27.22 51.08
C PRO A 167 -15.92 -26.12 51.75
N SER A 168 -17.23 -26.37 51.75
CA SER A 168 -18.34 -26.06 52.70
C SER A 168 -18.29 -24.87 53.69
N VAL A 169 -19.28 -23.96 53.61
CA VAL A 169 -20.06 -23.44 54.77
C VAL A 169 -21.50 -23.09 54.32
N GLU A 170 -22.49 -23.59 55.08
CA GLU A 170 -23.93 -23.41 54.93
C GLU A 170 -24.44 -21.99 55.27
N GLY A 171 -25.57 -21.59 54.69
CA GLY A 171 -26.38 -20.49 55.23
C GLY A 171 -27.58 -20.06 54.38
N GLY A 172 -28.77 -20.57 54.73
CA GLY A 172 -30.04 -19.82 54.79
C GLY A 172 -30.80 -19.52 53.50
N ALA A 173 -31.95 -20.17 53.33
CA ALA A 173 -32.97 -19.88 52.31
C ALA A 173 -33.93 -18.76 52.76
N GLU A 174 -34.33 -17.88 51.84
CA GLU A 174 -35.66 -17.23 51.83
C GLU A 174 -36.15 -17.06 50.39
N ALA A 175 -37.42 -17.41 50.17
CA ALA A 175 -38.13 -17.31 48.91
C ALA A 175 -38.90 -15.98 48.83
N GLY A 176 -38.90 -15.35 47.66
CA GLY A 176 -39.72 -14.18 47.34
C GLY A 176 -40.10 -14.19 45.85
N GLU A 177 -41.41 -14.22 45.59
CA GLU A 177 -42.04 -14.25 44.27
C GLU A 177 -41.98 -12.91 43.53
N GLY A 178 -41.92 -12.99 42.19
CA GLY A 178 -42.69 -12.14 41.28
C GLY A 178 -42.02 -10.88 40.71
N GLY A 179 -41.96 -10.78 39.38
CA GLY A 179 -41.94 -9.48 38.68
C GLY A 179 -41.13 -9.39 37.39
N GLU A 180 -41.80 -9.65 36.27
CA GLU A 180 -41.62 -9.02 34.94
C GLU A 180 -40.27 -9.15 34.21
N GLY A 181 -40.16 -10.21 33.40
CA GLY A 181 -39.21 -10.30 32.31
C GLY A 181 -39.60 -9.36 31.16
N ALA A 182 -38.74 -8.37 30.88
CA ALA A 182 -38.77 -7.64 29.62
C ALA A 182 -38.13 -8.52 28.54
N GLU A 183 -38.97 -9.14 27.71
CA GLU A 183 -38.58 -9.78 26.47
C GLU A 183 -38.01 -8.73 25.51
N VAL A 184 -36.69 -8.73 25.29
CA VAL A 184 -36.10 -8.05 24.14
C VAL A 184 -36.31 -8.97 22.94
N GLY A 185 -37.36 -8.68 22.20
CA GLY A 185 -37.76 -9.40 20.99
C GLY A 185 -36.65 -9.46 19.95
N GLY A 186 -36.33 -10.67 19.52
CA GLY A 186 -35.58 -10.93 18.30
C GLY A 186 -36.38 -10.53 17.07
N GLY A 187 -35.84 -9.60 16.28
CA GLY A 187 -36.36 -9.22 14.97
C GLY A 187 -35.54 -9.89 13.87
N GLY A 188 -36.17 -10.76 13.08
CA GLY A 188 -35.56 -11.38 11.89
C GLY A 188 -35.32 -10.38 10.75
N GLY A 189 -34.39 -10.69 9.83
CA GLY A 189 -34.24 -9.86 8.64
C GLY A 189 -33.22 -10.21 7.55
N GLY A 190 -32.33 -11.19 7.70
CA GLY A 190 -31.42 -11.60 6.60
C GLY A 190 -30.30 -12.53 7.04
N ALA A 191 -29.82 -13.38 6.12
CA ALA A 191 -28.74 -14.33 6.40
C ALA A 191 -27.39 -13.59 6.40
N GLN A 192 -26.69 -13.63 7.53
CA GLN A 192 -25.33 -13.13 7.68
C GLN A 192 -24.32 -14.29 7.71
N ALA A 193 -23.17 -14.11 7.07
CA ALA A 193 -22.05 -15.06 7.11
C ALA A 193 -20.76 -14.33 7.44
N LEU A 194 -20.03 -14.82 8.44
CA LEU A 194 -18.77 -14.26 8.91
C LEU A 194 -17.63 -15.24 8.65
N HIS A 195 -16.55 -14.77 8.03
CA HIS A 195 -15.39 -15.60 7.71
C HIS A 195 -14.12 -14.91 8.20
N GLY A 196 -13.40 -15.55 9.14
CA GLY A 196 -12.16 -15.01 9.69
C GLY A 196 -12.32 -13.69 10.45
N VAL A 197 -13.54 -13.36 10.88
CA VAL A 197 -13.88 -12.15 11.64
C VAL A 197 -13.83 -12.48 13.12
N THR A 198 -13.24 -11.60 13.93
CA THR A 198 -13.22 -11.75 15.41
C THR A 198 -14.03 -10.64 16.08
N ALA A 199 -14.70 -10.93 17.20
CA ALA A 199 -15.59 -9.97 17.85
C ALA A 199 -14.86 -8.71 18.36
N ARG A 200 -13.64 -8.90 18.88
CA ARG A 200 -12.81 -7.85 19.49
C ARG A 200 -11.96 -7.10 18.46
N CYS A 201 -11.47 -5.94 18.87
CA CYS A 201 -10.51 -5.12 18.11
C CYS A 201 -9.21 -4.90 18.91
N PRO A 202 -8.44 -5.96 19.21
CA PRO A 202 -7.19 -5.79 19.94
C PRO A 202 -6.15 -5.15 19.02
N ARG A 203 -5.87 -3.86 19.21
CA ARG A 203 -4.89 -3.14 18.41
C ARG A 203 -3.69 -2.68 19.25
N ARG A 204 -2.51 -3.24 18.96
CA ARG A 204 -1.22 -2.82 19.52
C ARG A 204 -0.42 -1.99 18.51
N ALA A 205 0.14 -0.86 18.94
CA ALA A 205 1.02 -0.04 18.11
C ALA A 205 2.29 -0.80 17.75
N GLN A 206 2.64 -0.80 16.47
CA GLN A 206 3.78 -1.56 15.95
C GLN A 206 5.07 -0.73 16.02
N CYS A 207 4.94 0.59 16.08
CA CYS A 207 6.06 1.54 16.16
C CYS A 207 6.33 2.08 17.58
N ALA A 208 5.70 1.53 18.61
CA ALA A 208 5.88 1.94 20.00
C ALA A 208 6.14 0.73 20.93
N PRO A 209 7.40 0.50 21.36
CA PRO A 209 8.61 1.26 21.01
C PRO A 209 9.01 1.06 19.53
N ASN A 210 9.82 1.97 18.98
CA ASN A 210 10.27 1.89 17.59
C ASN A 210 11.12 0.61 17.36
N PRO A 211 10.68 -0.35 16.52
CA PRO A 211 11.41 -1.59 16.26
C PRO A 211 12.59 -1.41 15.30
N CYS A 212 12.67 -0.28 14.60
CA CYS A 212 13.70 0.00 13.61
C CYS A 212 15.02 0.42 14.30
N ARG A 213 16.12 -0.24 13.92
CA ARG A 213 17.46 0.04 14.42
C ARG A 213 18.12 1.20 13.67
N SER A 214 19.27 1.64 14.16
CA SER A 214 20.18 2.53 13.44
C SER A 214 19.56 3.86 12.99
N GLY A 215 18.59 4.37 13.75
CA GLY A 215 17.86 5.61 13.43
C GLY A 215 16.79 5.45 12.35
N GLY A 216 16.35 4.23 12.05
CA GLY A 216 15.24 3.95 11.12
C GLY A 216 13.91 4.57 11.57
N ALA A 217 13.18 5.14 10.62
CA ALA A 217 11.82 5.62 10.86
C ALA A 217 10.83 4.46 10.70
N CYS A 218 9.90 4.31 11.64
CA CYS A 218 8.89 3.25 11.61
C CYS A 218 7.57 3.78 11.06
N GLU A 219 7.02 3.05 10.08
CA GLU A 219 5.68 3.22 9.56
C GLU A 219 4.78 2.11 10.13
N ASP A 220 3.68 2.50 10.78
CA ASP A 220 2.76 1.56 11.41
C ASP A 220 1.73 1.04 10.39
N ARG A 221 1.80 -0.26 10.07
CA ARG A 221 0.95 -0.94 9.08
C ARG A 221 -0.10 -1.83 9.74
N TRP A 222 -0.68 -1.35 10.83
CA TRP A 222 -1.77 -1.94 11.60
C TRP A 222 -1.39 -3.21 12.36
N SER A 223 -1.20 -4.33 11.65
CA SER A 223 -0.77 -5.62 12.20
C SER A 223 0.73 -5.90 11.98
N SER A 224 1.41 -5.01 11.27
CA SER A 224 2.85 -5.08 10.98
C SER A 224 3.45 -3.67 10.97
N PHE A 225 4.77 -3.57 10.76
CA PHE A 225 5.45 -2.29 10.57
C PHE A 225 6.36 -2.36 9.34
N LEU A 226 6.74 -1.19 8.84
CA LEU A 226 7.80 -1.04 7.85
C LEU A 226 8.86 -0.07 8.38
N CYS A 227 10.13 -0.44 8.24
CA CYS A 227 11.23 0.44 8.58
C CYS A 227 11.77 1.15 7.33
N ALA A 228 11.71 2.48 7.34
CA ALA A 228 12.45 3.32 6.40
C ALA A 228 13.89 3.48 6.92
N CYS A 229 14.80 2.69 6.34
CA CYS A 229 16.19 2.65 6.80
C CYS A 229 17.01 3.81 6.23
N PRO A 230 17.66 4.63 7.09
CA PRO A 230 18.66 5.56 6.61
C PRO A 230 19.85 4.77 6.06
N ARG A 231 20.40 5.20 4.93
CA ARG A 231 21.65 4.60 4.44
C ARG A 231 22.79 4.85 5.45
N PRO A 232 23.73 3.91 5.60
CA PRO A 232 23.95 2.70 4.81
C PRO A 232 23.19 1.47 5.34
N TYR A 233 22.19 1.63 6.20
CA TYR A 233 21.51 0.52 6.83
C TYR A 233 20.43 -0.09 5.93
N LEU A 234 20.20 -1.40 6.10
CA LEU A 234 19.25 -2.19 5.33
C LEU A 234 18.70 -3.37 6.14
N GLY A 235 17.73 -4.07 5.55
CA GLY A 235 17.01 -5.17 6.17
C GLY A 235 15.68 -4.71 6.78
N ALA A 236 14.84 -5.67 7.17
CA ALA A 236 13.48 -5.40 7.65
C ALA A 236 13.41 -4.47 8.88
N THR A 237 14.47 -4.41 9.68
CA THR A 237 14.58 -3.56 10.87
C THR A 237 15.81 -2.66 10.85
N CYS A 238 16.42 -2.44 9.68
CA CYS A 238 17.67 -1.68 9.54
C CYS A 238 18.84 -2.25 10.35
N GLN A 239 18.84 -3.57 10.53
CA GLN A 239 19.81 -4.28 11.36
C GLN A 239 21.16 -4.52 10.68
N TYR A 240 21.22 -4.41 9.36
CA TYR A 240 22.43 -4.61 8.57
C TYR A 240 22.94 -3.29 8.02
N ASN A 241 24.21 -3.23 7.63
CA ASN A 241 24.80 -2.11 6.91
C ASN A 241 25.45 -2.59 5.60
N TYR A 242 25.53 -1.73 4.60
CA TYR A 242 26.31 -2.02 3.40
C TYR A 242 27.80 -2.17 3.77
N THR A 243 28.38 -3.31 3.41
CA THR A 243 29.83 -3.48 3.42
C THR A 243 30.41 -2.84 2.16
N ALA A 244 31.34 -1.90 2.32
CA ALA A 244 31.97 -1.24 1.18
C ALA A 244 32.85 -2.21 0.39
N ALA A 245 32.69 -2.23 -0.94
CA ALA A 245 33.65 -2.89 -1.82
C ALA A 245 34.87 -2.00 -2.03
N THR A 246 36.07 -2.57 -1.94
CA THR A 246 37.33 -1.86 -2.22
C THR A 246 37.89 -2.36 -3.55
N PHE A 247 38.10 -1.43 -4.49
CA PHE A 247 38.67 -1.71 -5.80
C PHE A 247 40.13 -1.25 -5.85
N GLY A 248 41.04 -2.11 -6.34
CA GLY A 248 42.45 -1.77 -6.51
C GLY A 248 43.29 -1.76 -5.22
N HIS A 249 42.85 -2.46 -4.17
CA HIS A 249 43.74 -2.84 -3.06
C HIS A 249 44.81 -3.82 -3.56
N GLU A 250 45.98 -3.90 -2.93
CA GLU A 250 47.15 -4.67 -3.41
C GLU A 250 46.89 -6.16 -3.69
N ALA A 251 45.79 -6.72 -3.16
CA ALA A 251 45.33 -8.09 -3.42
C ALA A 251 44.21 -8.21 -4.49
N ALA A 252 43.68 -7.11 -5.01
CA ALA A 252 42.59 -7.08 -5.98
C ALA A 252 43.13 -7.03 -7.42
N ALA A 253 42.57 -7.84 -8.31
CA ALA A 253 42.96 -7.87 -9.70
C ALA A 253 42.80 -6.49 -10.37
N PRO A 254 43.74 -6.09 -11.27
CA PRO A 254 43.54 -4.91 -12.10
C PRO A 254 42.22 -5.07 -12.88
N ARG A 255 41.38 -4.03 -12.87
CA ARG A 255 40.03 -3.99 -13.49
C ARG A 255 38.95 -4.85 -12.80
N SER A 256 38.97 -4.91 -11.47
CA SER A 256 37.87 -5.50 -10.69
C SER A 256 36.54 -4.78 -10.97
N VAL A 257 35.49 -5.53 -11.33
CA VAL A 257 34.14 -5.02 -11.61
C VAL A 257 33.13 -5.83 -10.81
N VAL A 258 32.10 -5.17 -10.28
CA VAL A 258 30.92 -5.83 -9.72
C VAL A 258 29.82 -5.73 -10.76
N ALA A 259 29.39 -6.87 -11.30
CA ALA A 259 28.26 -6.97 -12.22
C ALA A 259 27.00 -7.33 -11.45
N VAL A 260 25.92 -6.57 -11.66
CA VAL A 260 24.61 -6.84 -11.06
C VAL A 260 23.65 -7.31 -12.15
N ALA A 261 23.18 -8.54 -12.04
CA ALA A 261 22.19 -9.08 -12.95
C ALA A 261 20.78 -8.57 -12.61
N VAL A 262 20.14 -7.86 -13.54
CA VAL A 262 18.76 -7.39 -13.44
C VAL A 262 17.80 -8.43 -14.00
N ALA A 263 16.85 -8.91 -13.18
CA ALA A 263 15.83 -9.86 -13.59
C ALA A 263 14.94 -9.31 -14.72
N ALA A 264 14.48 -10.19 -15.62
CA ALA A 264 13.68 -9.80 -16.79
C ALA A 264 12.43 -8.96 -16.44
N ALA A 265 11.75 -9.30 -15.34
CA ALA A 265 10.59 -8.54 -14.86
C ALA A 265 10.94 -7.11 -14.40
N ALA A 266 12.12 -6.92 -13.82
CA ALA A 266 12.58 -5.62 -13.32
C ALA A 266 13.16 -4.74 -14.44
N ARG A 267 13.54 -5.31 -15.58
CA ARG A 267 14.07 -4.53 -16.72
C ARG A 267 13.11 -3.41 -17.10
N ARG A 268 11.81 -3.70 -17.29
CA ARG A 268 10.80 -2.69 -17.70
C ARG A 268 10.74 -1.47 -16.78
N ALA A 269 10.92 -1.68 -15.47
CA ALA A 269 10.96 -0.59 -14.51
C ALA A 269 12.22 0.27 -14.67
N VAL A 270 13.39 -0.36 -14.79
CA VAL A 270 14.69 0.32 -15.02
C VAL A 270 14.70 1.07 -16.36
N HIS A 271 14.02 0.53 -17.38
CA HIS A 271 13.85 1.18 -18.68
C HIS A 271 13.06 2.51 -18.60
N ALA A 272 12.07 2.58 -17.69
CA ALA A 272 11.14 3.70 -17.55
C ALA A 272 11.65 4.78 -16.57
N ALA A 273 12.22 4.35 -15.44
CA ALA A 273 12.78 5.23 -14.43
C ALA A 273 14.05 4.61 -13.82
N LEU A 274 15.11 5.41 -13.74
CA LEU A 274 16.37 5.04 -13.10
C LEU A 274 16.53 5.89 -11.84
N ASP A 275 16.81 5.27 -10.70
CA ASP A 275 17.32 5.97 -9.51
C ASP A 275 18.51 5.17 -8.99
N ILE A 276 19.69 5.51 -9.49
CA ILE A 276 20.94 4.88 -9.06
C ILE A 276 21.68 5.82 -8.13
N SER A 277 22.08 5.30 -6.97
CA SER A 277 22.83 6.08 -6.00
C SER A 277 23.79 5.22 -5.20
N MET A 278 24.98 5.75 -4.95
CA MET A 278 26.05 5.05 -4.26
C MET A 278 26.97 6.02 -3.52
N PHE A 279 27.58 5.53 -2.46
CA PHE A 279 28.65 6.24 -1.79
C PHE A 279 29.99 5.92 -2.44
N VAL A 280 30.77 6.93 -2.77
CA VAL A 280 32.10 6.79 -3.37
C VAL A 280 33.11 7.57 -2.55
N ARG A 281 34.28 6.98 -2.35
CA ARG A 281 35.44 7.61 -1.73
C ARG A 281 36.68 7.25 -2.54
N THR A 282 37.43 8.25 -2.99
CA THR A 282 38.66 8.01 -3.75
C THR A 282 39.64 9.18 -3.60
N ARG A 283 40.92 8.92 -3.89
CA ARG A 283 41.97 9.94 -4.10
C ARG A 283 42.49 9.96 -5.54
N LYS A 284 41.92 9.13 -6.42
CA LYS A 284 42.27 9.11 -7.85
C LYS A 284 41.41 10.16 -8.56
N PRO A 285 42.03 11.05 -9.37
CA PRO A 285 41.30 12.08 -10.10
C PRO A 285 40.56 11.54 -11.32
N THR A 286 40.81 10.29 -11.71
CA THR A 286 40.19 9.62 -12.86
C THR A 286 39.79 8.19 -12.54
N GLY A 287 38.71 7.72 -13.17
CA GLY A 287 38.25 6.33 -13.06
C GLY A 287 36.76 6.15 -13.35
N GLN A 288 36.36 4.97 -13.80
CA GLN A 288 34.94 4.62 -13.97
C GLN A 288 34.31 4.36 -12.59
N ILE A 289 33.11 4.91 -12.35
CA ILE A 289 32.34 4.66 -11.12
C ILE A 289 31.30 3.57 -11.37
N PHE A 290 30.43 3.78 -12.36
CA PHE A 290 29.42 2.78 -12.74
C PHE A 290 29.10 2.86 -14.22
N TYR A 291 28.57 1.77 -14.75
CA TYR A 291 28.07 1.65 -16.12
C TYR A 291 26.74 0.90 -16.08
N LEU A 292 25.74 1.42 -16.78
CA LEU A 292 24.45 0.79 -16.98
C LEU A 292 24.08 0.92 -18.46
N GLY A 293 24.01 -0.19 -19.19
CA GLY A 293 23.72 -0.20 -20.61
C GLY A 293 23.78 -1.61 -21.19
N SER A 294 23.46 -1.75 -22.47
CA SER A 294 23.63 -3.00 -23.22
C SER A 294 25.06 -3.18 -23.70
N LEU A 295 25.52 -4.45 -23.78
CA LEU A 295 26.80 -4.75 -24.43
C LEU A 295 26.75 -4.36 -25.91
N PRO A 296 27.85 -3.84 -26.48
CA PRO A 296 27.94 -3.55 -27.91
C PRO A 296 27.61 -4.81 -28.73
N ARG A 297 26.49 -4.80 -29.45
CA ARG A 297 26.21 -5.78 -30.51
C ARG A 297 26.42 -5.10 -31.86
N GLU A 298 27.03 -5.81 -32.81
CA GLU A 298 27.14 -5.31 -34.19
C GLU A 298 25.74 -4.92 -34.71
N GLY A 299 25.58 -3.63 -35.03
CA GLY A 299 24.33 -3.08 -35.56
C GLY A 299 23.26 -2.67 -34.54
N ALA A 300 23.50 -2.79 -33.22
CA ALA A 300 22.55 -2.37 -32.19
C ALA A 300 22.76 -0.91 -31.75
N GLU A 301 21.65 -0.20 -31.48
CA GLU A 301 21.68 1.16 -30.90
C GLU A 301 22.16 1.09 -29.44
N GLU A 302 23.38 1.58 -29.17
CA GLU A 302 23.93 1.58 -27.81
C GLU A 302 23.18 2.59 -26.93
N THR A 303 22.62 2.08 -25.83
CA THR A 303 22.00 2.91 -24.79
C THR A 303 22.74 2.70 -23.48
N GLN A 304 23.25 3.80 -22.91
CA GLN A 304 24.12 3.77 -21.75
C GLN A 304 23.90 4.98 -20.85
N VAL A 305 23.87 4.73 -19.54
CA VAL A 305 24.04 5.73 -18.49
C VAL A 305 25.25 5.31 -17.67
N SER A 306 26.25 6.18 -17.58
CA SER A 306 27.46 5.86 -16.82
C SER A 306 28.03 7.11 -16.16
N ALA A 307 28.80 6.91 -15.10
CA ALA A 307 29.51 8.00 -14.45
C ALA A 307 30.98 7.66 -14.26
N SER A 308 31.82 8.65 -14.49
CA SER A 308 33.27 8.58 -14.35
C SER A 308 33.78 9.79 -13.58
N LEU A 309 35.02 9.71 -13.10
CA LEU A 309 35.77 10.86 -12.62
C LEU A 309 36.70 11.35 -13.72
N PHE A 310 36.74 12.67 -13.90
CA PHE A 310 37.69 13.34 -14.77
C PHE A 310 38.20 14.60 -14.09
N GLY A 311 39.51 14.68 -13.85
CA GLY A 311 40.10 15.82 -13.13
C GLY A 311 39.64 15.95 -11.66
N GLY A 312 39.12 14.88 -11.07
CA GLY A 312 38.57 14.86 -9.71
C GLY A 312 37.08 15.25 -9.60
N GLU A 313 36.45 15.67 -10.70
CA GLU A 313 35.04 16.01 -10.76
C GLU A 313 34.22 14.86 -11.36
N LEU A 314 32.93 14.81 -11.02
CA LEU A 314 32.00 13.81 -11.55
C LEU A 314 31.60 14.17 -12.98
N LEU A 315 31.72 13.20 -13.89
CA LEU A 315 31.25 13.28 -15.26
C LEU A 315 30.20 12.20 -15.49
N VAL A 316 28.98 12.61 -15.82
CA VAL A 316 27.88 11.71 -16.18
C VAL A 316 27.74 11.65 -17.69
N HIS A 317 27.85 10.46 -18.26
CA HIS A 317 27.69 10.19 -19.68
C HIS A 317 26.34 9.54 -19.93
N LEU A 318 25.54 10.18 -20.78
CA LEU A 318 24.27 9.67 -21.25
C LEU A 318 24.38 9.43 -22.75
N ARG A 319 24.13 8.21 -23.17
CA ARG A 319 24.04 7.84 -24.57
C ARG A 319 22.72 7.15 -24.81
N PHE A 320 21.94 7.68 -25.73
CA PHE A 320 20.70 7.07 -26.18
C PHE A 320 20.78 7.01 -27.70
N ASN A 321 21.15 5.86 -28.26
CA ASN A 321 21.40 5.70 -29.68
C ASN A 321 22.59 6.57 -30.18
N GLN A 322 22.39 7.44 -31.17
CA GLN A 322 23.45 8.28 -31.77
C GLN A 322 23.67 9.61 -31.02
N THR A 323 22.80 9.99 -30.08
CA THR A 323 22.99 11.20 -29.27
C THR A 323 23.76 10.87 -28.00
N SER A 324 24.92 11.51 -27.84
CA SER A 324 25.76 11.43 -26.63
C SER A 324 25.75 12.80 -25.96
N GLU A 325 25.36 12.83 -24.70
CA GLU A 325 25.34 14.02 -23.85
C GLU A 325 26.20 13.76 -22.61
N ASN A 326 27.15 14.66 -22.36
CA ASN A 326 28.06 14.57 -21.22
C ASN A 326 27.81 15.74 -20.28
N TYR A 327 27.68 15.44 -18.99
CA TYR A 327 27.35 16.40 -17.96
C TYR A 327 28.39 16.38 -16.85
N THR A 328 29.19 17.43 -16.78
CA THR A 328 30.15 17.62 -15.69
C THR A 328 29.48 18.28 -14.51
N VAL A 329 29.64 17.68 -13.32
CA VAL A 329 29.25 18.30 -12.05
C VAL A 329 30.44 19.13 -11.54
N GLY A 330 30.57 20.33 -12.11
CA GLY A 330 31.67 21.24 -11.80
C GLY A 330 31.59 21.82 -10.38
N GLY A 331 32.75 22.15 -9.82
CA GLY A 331 32.86 22.87 -8.55
C GLY A 331 32.84 22.00 -7.29
N THR A 332 32.83 20.67 -7.43
CA THR A 332 32.93 19.75 -6.30
C THR A 332 33.86 18.59 -6.61
N ARG A 333 34.98 18.53 -5.89
CA ARG A 333 35.99 17.48 -6.04
C ARG A 333 35.65 16.25 -5.21
N LEU A 334 35.53 15.11 -5.89
CA LEU A 334 35.26 13.80 -5.29
C LEU A 334 36.55 13.03 -4.96
N ASP A 335 37.69 13.46 -5.48
CA ASP A 335 39.01 12.86 -5.26
C ASP A 335 39.71 13.35 -3.98
N ASN A 336 38.95 13.89 -3.02
CA ASN A 336 39.45 14.42 -1.76
C ASN A 336 39.63 13.36 -0.66
N GLY A 337 39.29 12.10 -0.93
CA GLY A 337 39.37 11.02 0.03
C GLY A 337 38.30 11.03 1.12
N TYR A 338 37.20 11.77 0.95
CA TYR A 338 35.99 11.68 1.78
C TYR A 338 34.88 10.91 1.05
N LEU A 339 33.86 10.51 1.81
CA LEU A 339 32.71 9.79 1.29
C LEU A 339 31.73 10.79 0.67
N HIS A 340 31.33 10.54 -0.57
CA HIS A 340 30.34 11.35 -1.29
C HIS A 340 29.20 10.47 -1.78
N LEU A 341 27.96 10.87 -1.53
CA LEU A 341 26.77 10.25 -2.11
C LEU A 341 26.55 10.82 -3.51
N ILE A 342 26.68 9.97 -4.51
CA ILE A 342 26.30 10.29 -5.88
C ILE A 342 24.93 9.69 -6.12
N GLN A 343 24.02 10.46 -6.72
CA GLN A 343 22.71 9.99 -7.15
C GLN A 343 22.41 10.51 -8.56
N VAL A 344 22.06 9.61 -9.47
CA VAL A 344 21.61 9.90 -10.82
C VAL A 344 20.19 9.38 -10.96
N VAL A 345 19.25 10.29 -11.12
CA VAL A 345 17.82 9.99 -11.29
C VAL A 345 17.42 10.33 -12.71
N ARG A 346 16.77 9.38 -13.38
CA ARG A 346 16.05 9.60 -14.63
C ARG A 346 14.58 9.25 -14.40
N ASN A 347 13.70 10.19 -14.65
CA ASN A 347 12.27 9.96 -14.70
C ASN A 347 11.78 10.39 -16.09
N ALA A 348 11.50 9.41 -16.95
CA ALA A 348 11.21 9.64 -18.37
C ALA A 348 12.28 10.49 -19.08
N THR A 349 11.95 11.72 -19.48
CA THR A 349 12.87 12.66 -20.15
C THR A 349 13.66 13.54 -19.19
N LEU A 350 13.34 13.51 -17.89
CA LEU A 350 14.02 14.34 -16.91
C LEU A 350 15.20 13.58 -16.31
N VAL A 351 16.40 14.14 -16.43
CA VAL A 351 17.59 13.63 -15.76
C VAL A 351 18.05 14.61 -14.70
N GLN A 352 18.30 14.09 -13.51
CA GLN A 352 18.78 14.81 -12.34
C GLN A 352 20.04 14.15 -11.79
N VAL A 353 21.03 14.96 -11.43
CA VAL A 353 22.24 14.51 -10.74
C VAL A 353 22.35 15.26 -9.42
N LYS A 354 22.49 14.50 -8.34
CA LYS A 354 22.64 15.01 -6.98
C LYS A 354 23.94 14.52 -6.37
N LEU A 355 24.64 15.42 -5.68
CA LEU A 355 25.79 15.10 -4.83
C LEU A 355 25.45 15.46 -3.39
N ASN A 356 25.57 14.50 -2.48
CA ASN A 356 25.27 14.67 -1.05
C ASN A 356 23.86 15.27 -0.79
N GLY A 357 22.89 14.97 -1.67
CA GLY A 357 21.52 15.50 -1.61
C GLY A 357 21.31 16.83 -2.32
N THR A 358 22.37 17.60 -2.60
CA THR A 358 22.30 18.84 -3.38
C THR A 358 22.09 18.53 -4.86
N GLU A 359 21.07 19.12 -5.47
CA GLU A 359 20.83 19.03 -6.92
C GLU A 359 21.80 19.94 -7.66
N TYR A 360 22.67 19.37 -8.48
CA TYR A 360 23.61 20.14 -9.30
C TYR A 360 23.09 20.35 -10.72
N PHE A 361 22.32 19.39 -11.21
CA PHE A 361 21.83 19.44 -12.57
C PHE A 361 20.47 18.79 -12.68
N ARG A 362 19.58 19.45 -13.42
CA ARG A 362 18.28 18.98 -13.85
C ARG A 362 18.04 19.45 -15.27
N LYS A 363 17.92 18.53 -16.23
CA LYS A 363 17.55 18.86 -17.62
C LYS A 363 16.58 17.86 -18.20
N SER A 364 15.83 18.35 -19.18
CA SER A 364 15.10 17.51 -20.10
C SER A 364 16.05 17.08 -21.21
N ILE A 365 16.17 15.78 -21.44
CA ILE A 365 16.90 15.21 -22.57
C ILE A 365 15.96 15.03 -23.77
N SER A 366 16.53 15.05 -24.97
CA SER A 366 15.80 15.10 -26.25
C SER A 366 15.15 13.77 -26.70
N ALA A 367 15.12 12.74 -25.84
CA ALA A 367 14.50 11.45 -26.18
C ALA A 367 13.72 10.81 -25.03
N ALA A 368 12.43 10.58 -25.25
CA ALA A 368 11.58 9.67 -24.49
C ALA A 368 11.86 8.18 -24.80
N LYS A 369 13.08 7.84 -25.25
CA LYS A 369 13.41 6.49 -25.72
C LYS A 369 14.07 5.63 -24.62
N GLN A 370 13.76 4.34 -24.69
CA GLN A 370 13.84 3.35 -23.62
C GLN A 370 15.29 2.95 -23.32
N LEU A 371 15.66 2.82 -22.03
CA LEU A 371 17.04 2.47 -21.64
C LEU A 371 17.30 0.97 -21.78
N ASP A 372 17.83 0.48 -22.90
CA ASP A 372 18.03 -0.96 -23.10
C ASP A 372 19.22 -1.55 -22.30
N ALA A 373 18.97 -2.01 -21.07
CA ALA A 373 19.97 -2.69 -20.24
C ALA A 373 19.81 -4.22 -20.37
N GLU A 374 20.57 -4.84 -21.26
CA GLU A 374 20.68 -6.30 -21.34
C GLU A 374 21.73 -6.84 -20.36
N VAL A 375 21.38 -7.93 -19.69
CA VAL A 375 22.28 -8.71 -18.82
C VAL A 375 22.57 -10.02 -19.53
N THR A 376 23.81 -10.28 -19.89
CA THR A 376 24.25 -11.63 -20.26
C THR A 376 24.80 -12.36 -19.05
N MET A 377 24.37 -13.62 -18.91
CA MET A 377 24.99 -14.57 -17.99
C MET A 377 26.45 -14.78 -18.41
N PRO A 378 27.40 -14.92 -17.47
CA PRO A 378 28.72 -15.44 -17.84
C PRO A 378 28.51 -16.85 -18.41
N TYR A 379 28.93 -17.05 -19.66
CA TYR A 379 29.17 -18.40 -20.16
C TYR A 379 30.36 -18.97 -19.35
N GLU A 380 30.17 -20.17 -18.80
CA GLU A 380 31.23 -20.98 -18.19
C GLU A 380 32.37 -21.27 -19.17
#